data_AF-A0ABD1KHP8-F1
#
_entry.id   AF-A0ABD1KHP8-F1
#
_cell.length_a   1.000
_cell.length_b   1.000
_cell.length_c   1.000
_cell.angle_alpha   90.00
_cell.angle_beta   90.00
_cell.angle_gamma   90.00
#
_symmetry.space_group_name_H-M   'P 1'
#
loop_
_entity.id
_entity.type
_entity.pdbx_description
1 polymer ?
#
loop_
_entity_poly.entity_id
_entity_poly.type
_entity_poly.pdbx_seq_one_letter_code
_entity_poly.pdbx_strand_id
1 'polypeptide(L)'
;MNLKRILRHPDYSDITKNNDIAMLQMRTAVRFSDYIRPVCLADSKSLFHNGTNSWLTGWGNIGGGTLPFSETFQEVEVSVIGNRQCDCFYKDSPLKVSENMICAGLILGGKDSCQGDSGGPMVSQQNSVWILSGVVSYGRGCAQAGYPGVYTRVSRYQSWINSEINSDPPAFIQFSSTGVDADSSFICPVPLTPTRTSSLTTTPSVTIRASTPQSKFPVRPHDVSTTTKNPLHTLH
;
A
#
# COMPACT_ATOMS: atom_id res chain seq x y z
N MET A 1 -24.57 -14.11 1.39
CA MET A 1 -23.96 -14.31 2.72
C MET A 1 -25.03 -14.12 3.79
N ASN A 2 -25.18 -15.04 4.75
CA ASN A 2 -26.17 -14.91 5.83
C ASN A 2 -25.45 -14.82 7.19
N LEU A 3 -25.48 -13.63 7.77
CA LEU A 3 -24.76 -13.31 9.00
C LEU A 3 -25.64 -13.50 10.23
N LYS A 4 -25.04 -13.99 11.31
CA LYS A 4 -25.61 -14.03 12.66
C LYS A 4 -25.29 -12.76 13.43
N ARG A 5 -24.04 -12.29 13.35
CA ARG A 5 -23.53 -11.14 14.11
C ARG A 5 -22.41 -10.45 13.34
N ILE A 6 -22.35 -9.12 13.47
CA ILE A 6 -21.23 -8.29 13.04
C ILE A 6 -20.62 -7.69 14.31
N LEU A 7 -19.31 -7.86 14.47
CA LEU A 7 -18.55 -7.43 15.63
C LEU A 7 -17.50 -6.43 15.19
N ARG A 8 -17.82 -5.14 15.31
CA ARG A 8 -16.84 -4.08 15.10
C ARG A 8 -16.00 -3.92 16.37
N HIS A 9 -14.71 -3.65 16.22
CA HIS A 9 -13.89 -3.29 17.37
C HIS A 9 -14.51 -2.06 18.08
N PRO A 10 -14.72 -2.10 19.41
CA PRO A 10 -15.42 -1.04 20.14
C PRO A 10 -14.69 0.30 20.06
N ASP A 11 -13.35 0.27 20.02
CA ASP A 11 -12.50 1.46 19.95
C ASP A 11 -12.16 1.91 18.52
N TYR A 12 -12.95 1.51 17.51
CA TYR A 12 -12.76 2.00 16.13
C TYR A 12 -12.93 3.52 16.05
N SER A 13 -11.98 4.18 15.40
CA SER A 13 -12.01 5.63 15.19
C SER A 13 -12.15 5.96 13.71
N ASP A 14 -13.23 6.64 13.34
CA ASP A 14 -13.45 7.11 11.97
C ASP A 14 -12.46 8.21 11.55
N ILE A 15 -11.85 8.92 12.50
CA ILE A 15 -10.92 10.02 12.26
C ILE A 15 -9.51 9.49 11.97
N THR A 16 -9.01 8.62 12.85
CA THR A 16 -7.64 8.11 12.78
C THR A 16 -7.54 6.78 12.05
N LYS A 17 -8.69 6.14 11.76
CA LYS A 17 -8.79 4.76 11.25
C LYS A 17 -8.12 3.71 12.13
N ASN A 18 -7.84 4.05 13.39
CA ASN A 18 -7.31 3.10 14.36
C ASN A 18 -8.38 2.06 14.71
N ASN A 19 -7.96 0.81 14.93
CA ASN A 19 -8.85 -0.32 15.24
C ASN A 19 -9.86 -0.66 14.14
N ASP A 20 -9.47 -0.50 12.87
CA ASP A 20 -10.27 -0.85 11.71
C ASP A 20 -10.31 -2.37 11.48
N ILE A 21 -11.02 -3.08 12.35
CA ILE A 21 -11.21 -4.52 12.27
C ILE A 21 -12.62 -4.89 12.70
N ALA A 22 -13.18 -5.89 12.02
CA ALA A 22 -14.46 -6.48 12.38
C ALA A 22 -14.46 -8.00 12.17
N MET A 23 -15.24 -8.71 12.98
CA MET A 23 -15.52 -10.13 12.81
C MET A 23 -16.96 -10.32 12.33
N LEU A 24 -17.12 -11.22 11.35
CA LEU A 24 -18.42 -11.57 10.79
C LEU A 24 -18.74 -13.02 11.16
N GLN A 25 -19.71 -13.22 12.05
CA GLN A 25 -20.16 -14.56 12.42
C GLN A 25 -21.23 -15.01 11.45
N MET A 26 -21.00 -16.12 10.76
CA MET A 26 -22.01 -16.73 9.88
C MET A 26 -23.10 -17.44 10.69
N ARG A 27 -24.33 -17.44 10.16
CA ARG A 27 -25.46 -18.15 10.79
C ARG A 27 -25.31 -19.67 10.69
N THR A 28 -24.67 -20.15 9.64
CA THR A 28 -24.39 -21.56 9.39
C THR A 28 -22.90 -21.74 9.16
N ALA A 29 -22.33 -22.79 9.72
CA ALA A 29 -20.93 -23.12 9.51
C ALA A 29 -20.63 -23.32 8.01
N VAL A 30 -19.47 -22.81 7.58
CA VAL A 30 -18.97 -22.99 6.21
C VAL A 30 -18.44 -24.41 6.05
N ARG A 31 -18.76 -25.07 4.94
CA ARG A 31 -18.16 -26.35 4.57
C ARG A 31 -16.85 -26.11 3.85
N PHE A 32 -15.75 -26.59 4.41
CA PHE A 32 -14.44 -26.48 3.78
C PHE A 32 -14.34 -27.38 2.55
N SER A 33 -13.53 -26.93 1.60
CA SER A 33 -13.23 -27.61 0.35
C SER A 33 -11.82 -27.20 -0.13
N ASP A 34 -11.45 -27.63 -1.32
CA ASP A 34 -10.18 -27.18 -1.93
C ASP A 34 -10.18 -25.68 -2.28
N TYR A 35 -11.34 -25.07 -2.42
CA TYR A 35 -11.50 -23.64 -2.71
C TYR A 35 -11.88 -22.79 -1.49
N ILE A 36 -12.20 -23.43 -0.35
CA ILE A 36 -12.64 -22.75 0.85
C ILE A 36 -11.85 -23.30 2.04
N ARG A 37 -10.84 -22.54 2.47
CA ARG A 37 -9.98 -22.88 3.61
C ARG A 37 -9.75 -21.64 4.48
N PRO A 38 -9.64 -21.80 5.81
CA PRO A 38 -9.24 -20.71 6.69
C PRO A 38 -7.77 -20.35 6.47
N VAL A 39 -7.42 -19.11 6.78
CA VAL A 39 -6.04 -18.65 6.90
C VAL A 39 -5.60 -18.67 8.36
N CYS A 40 -4.31 -18.89 8.64
CA CYS A 40 -3.77 -18.71 9.99
C CYS A 40 -3.74 -17.22 10.34
N LEU A 41 -3.89 -16.88 11.62
CA LEU A 41 -3.77 -15.50 12.09
C LEU A 41 -2.36 -15.24 12.63
N ALA A 42 -1.84 -14.04 12.42
CA ALA A 42 -0.61 -13.63 13.08
C ALA A 42 -0.84 -13.57 14.60
N ASP A 43 0.01 -14.25 15.36
CA ASP A 43 0.00 -14.13 16.81
C ASP A 43 0.59 -12.79 17.28
N SER A 44 0.41 -12.48 18.57
CA SER A 44 0.86 -11.26 19.23
C SER A 44 2.38 -11.08 19.29
N LYS A 45 3.16 -12.13 19.02
CA LYS A 45 4.62 -12.11 18.97
C LYS A 45 5.15 -12.00 17.53
N SER A 46 4.25 -11.93 16.55
CA SER A 46 4.62 -11.90 15.14
C SER A 46 5.32 -10.60 14.76
N LEU A 47 6.49 -10.73 14.15
CA LEU A 47 7.36 -9.63 13.72
C LEU A 47 7.50 -9.63 12.20
N PHE A 48 6.98 -8.58 11.57
CA PHE A 48 7.09 -8.33 10.14
C PHE A 48 8.03 -7.15 9.93
N HIS A 49 9.31 -7.40 9.69
CA HIS A 49 10.32 -6.36 9.47
C HIS A 49 10.12 -5.71 8.09
N ASN A 50 10.70 -4.52 7.93
CA ASN A 50 10.74 -3.84 6.63
C ASN A 50 11.29 -4.76 5.53
N GLY A 51 10.61 -4.83 4.39
CA GLY A 51 10.94 -5.71 3.28
C GLY A 51 10.31 -7.11 3.33
N THR A 52 9.54 -7.46 4.36
CA THR A 52 8.82 -8.75 4.40
C THR A 52 7.83 -8.82 3.23
N ASN A 53 7.89 -9.87 2.41
CA ASN A 53 6.95 -10.03 1.31
C ASN A 53 5.57 -10.44 1.81
N SER A 54 4.54 -9.78 1.28
CA SER A 54 3.14 -9.98 1.59
C SER A 54 2.33 -9.93 0.31
N TRP A 55 1.16 -10.55 0.34
CA TRP A 55 0.24 -10.63 -0.79
C TRP A 55 -1.09 -10.01 -0.42
N LEU A 56 -1.59 -9.18 -1.33
CA LEU A 56 -2.92 -8.62 -1.30
C LEU A 56 -3.76 -9.31 -2.35
N THR A 57 -5.02 -9.56 -2.05
CA THR A 57 -5.95 -10.18 -3.00
C THR A 57 -7.33 -9.55 -2.89
N GLY A 58 -8.03 -9.43 -4.01
CA GLY A 58 -9.32 -8.73 -4.01
C GLY A 58 -9.95 -8.54 -5.39
N TRP A 59 -11.11 -7.86 -5.37
CA TRP A 59 -11.89 -7.48 -6.55
C TRP A 59 -11.99 -5.95 -6.70
N GLY A 60 -11.15 -5.21 -5.99
CA GLY A 60 -11.13 -3.75 -6.03
C GLY A 60 -10.69 -3.18 -7.38
N ASN A 61 -10.66 -1.85 -7.42
CA ASN A 61 -10.26 -1.08 -8.58
C ASN A 61 -8.78 -1.31 -8.94
N ILE A 62 -8.45 -1.37 -10.23
CA ILE A 62 -7.11 -1.67 -10.74
C ILE A 62 -6.32 -0.42 -11.15
N GLY A 63 -6.65 0.75 -10.58
CA GLY A 63 -6.03 2.05 -10.86
C GLY A 63 -6.58 2.78 -12.10
N GLY A 64 -7.20 2.05 -13.04
CA GLY A 64 -7.89 2.58 -14.22
C GLY A 64 -9.42 2.54 -14.14
N GLY A 65 -9.99 2.09 -13.02
CA GLY A 65 -11.41 1.82 -12.87
C GLY A 65 -11.69 0.42 -12.31
N THR A 66 -12.96 0.02 -12.35
CA THR A 66 -13.40 -1.32 -11.92
C THR A 66 -12.80 -2.41 -12.80
N LEU A 67 -12.81 -3.64 -12.31
CA LEU A 67 -12.39 -4.79 -13.09
C LEU A 67 -13.16 -4.91 -14.43
N PRO A 68 -12.49 -5.32 -15.51
CA PRO A 68 -13.17 -5.62 -16.76
C PRO A 68 -14.07 -6.84 -16.62
N PHE A 69 -14.97 -7.03 -17.60
CA PHE A 69 -15.87 -8.17 -17.67
C PHE A 69 -15.11 -9.50 -17.50
N SER A 70 -15.68 -10.42 -16.70
CA SER A 70 -15.07 -11.60 -16.06
C SER A 70 -14.66 -11.37 -14.59
N GLU A 71 -14.50 -10.12 -14.13
CA GLU A 71 -14.26 -9.76 -12.71
C GLU A 71 -13.27 -10.69 -12.01
N THR A 72 -12.18 -11.01 -12.71
CA THR A 72 -11.19 -11.98 -12.25
C THR A 72 -10.58 -11.50 -10.94
N PHE A 73 -10.50 -12.39 -9.95
CA PHE A 73 -9.85 -12.12 -8.67
C PHE A 73 -8.38 -11.75 -8.89
N GLN A 74 -7.94 -10.66 -8.29
CA GLN A 74 -6.58 -10.14 -8.47
C GLN A 74 -5.69 -10.50 -7.28
N GLU A 75 -4.39 -10.56 -7.55
CA GLU A 75 -3.36 -10.66 -6.52
C GLU A 75 -2.19 -9.73 -6.83
N VAL A 76 -1.54 -9.21 -5.78
CA VAL A 76 -0.32 -8.43 -5.93
C VAL A 76 0.61 -8.66 -4.75
N GLU A 77 1.88 -8.94 -5.07
CA GLU A 77 2.96 -9.00 -4.08
C GLU A 77 3.46 -7.58 -3.76
N VAL A 78 3.47 -7.27 -2.47
CA VAL A 78 3.96 -6.02 -1.87
C VAL A 78 4.96 -6.32 -0.77
N SER A 79 5.79 -5.33 -0.41
CA SER A 79 6.71 -5.46 0.71
C SER A 79 6.21 -4.64 1.90
N VAL A 80 6.30 -5.20 3.10
CA VAL A 80 6.04 -4.48 4.35
C VAL A 80 6.96 -3.27 4.43
N ILE A 81 6.39 -2.12 4.77
CA ILE A 81 7.12 -0.90 5.07
C ILE A 81 7.00 -0.68 6.58
N GLY A 82 8.14 -0.46 7.23
CA GLY A 82 8.18 -0.24 8.66
C GLY A 82 7.34 0.96 9.10
N ASN A 83 6.74 0.88 10.29
CA ASN A 83 5.77 1.88 10.74
C ASN A 83 6.38 3.28 10.86
N ARG A 84 7.65 3.39 11.28
CA ARG A 84 8.29 4.72 11.40
C ARG A 84 8.50 5.34 10.04
N GLN A 85 9.01 4.56 9.08
CA GLN A 85 9.13 5.00 7.70
C GLN A 85 7.77 5.36 7.09
N CYS A 86 6.76 4.54 7.31
CA CYS A 86 5.42 4.77 6.81
C CYS A 86 4.80 6.05 7.40
N ASP A 87 4.95 6.26 8.71
CA ASP A 87 4.42 7.43 9.41
C ASP A 87 4.99 8.75 8.86
N CYS A 88 6.22 8.74 8.34
CA CYS A 88 6.81 9.92 7.70
C CYS A 88 6.00 10.45 6.50
N PHE A 89 5.28 9.57 5.80
CA PHE A 89 4.43 9.94 4.67
C PHE A 89 3.07 10.49 5.11
N TYR A 90 2.62 10.13 6.33
CA TYR A 90 1.33 10.52 6.88
C TYR A 90 1.43 11.53 8.05
N LYS A 91 2.64 11.99 8.39
CA LYS A 91 2.94 12.82 9.57
C LYS A 91 2.09 14.09 9.73
N ASP A 92 1.66 14.70 8.62
CA ASP A 92 0.89 15.95 8.59
C ASP A 92 -0.62 15.69 8.40
N SER A 93 -1.07 14.45 8.61
CA SER A 93 -2.44 13.98 8.40
C SER A 93 -3.03 13.43 9.71
N PRO A 94 -4.37 13.54 9.92
CA PRO A 94 -5.04 12.80 11.00
C PRO A 94 -4.93 11.26 10.84
N LEU A 95 -4.57 10.78 9.65
CA LEU A 95 -4.32 9.36 9.32
C LEU A 95 -2.91 8.91 9.73
N LYS A 96 -2.47 9.29 10.92
CA LYS A 96 -1.16 8.92 11.46
C LYS A 96 -1.05 7.39 11.63
N VAL A 97 0.11 6.82 11.33
CA VAL A 97 0.32 5.37 11.41
C VAL A 97 0.61 4.97 12.86
N SER A 98 -0.28 4.19 13.47
CA SER A 98 -0.15 3.70 14.85
C SER A 98 0.50 2.31 14.91
N GLU A 99 0.83 1.83 16.12
CA GLU A 99 1.33 0.45 16.32
C GLU A 99 0.30 -0.64 16.00
N ASN A 100 -0.98 -0.27 15.93
CA ASN A 100 -2.11 -1.12 15.55
C ASN A 100 -2.23 -1.28 14.02
N MET A 101 -1.37 -0.61 13.27
CA MET A 101 -1.33 -0.63 11.82
C MET A 101 -0.01 -1.24 11.33
N ILE A 102 -0.04 -1.74 10.10
CA ILE A 102 1.11 -2.20 9.34
C ILE A 102 0.98 -1.61 7.93
N CYS A 103 2.09 -1.15 7.35
CA CYS A 103 2.09 -0.63 5.99
C CYS A 103 2.72 -1.63 5.04
N ALA A 104 2.29 -1.61 3.78
CA ALA A 104 2.93 -2.38 2.72
C ALA A 104 2.72 -1.72 1.36
N GLY A 105 3.64 -1.94 0.44
CA GLY A 105 3.57 -1.42 -0.92
C GLY A 105 4.95 -1.11 -1.49
N LEU A 106 4.96 -0.30 -2.54
CA LEU A 106 6.16 0.28 -3.10
C LEU A 106 6.20 1.77 -2.79
N ILE A 107 7.35 2.26 -2.29
CA ILE A 107 7.51 3.70 -2.00
C ILE A 107 7.30 4.55 -3.26
N LEU A 108 7.70 4.05 -4.42
CA LEU A 108 7.52 4.73 -5.71
C LEU A 108 6.11 4.55 -6.29
N GLY A 109 5.22 3.86 -5.61
CA GLY A 109 3.87 3.53 -6.10
C GLY A 109 3.87 2.38 -7.11
N GLY A 110 2.74 2.20 -7.79
CA GLY A 110 2.51 1.17 -8.81
C GLY A 110 1.99 -0.18 -8.31
N LYS A 111 2.06 -0.46 -7.00
CA LYS A 111 1.45 -1.65 -6.37
C LYS A 111 0.77 -1.30 -5.05
N ASP A 112 -0.51 -1.61 -4.93
CA ASP A 112 -1.32 -1.32 -3.75
C ASP A 112 -2.67 -2.08 -3.82
N SER A 113 -3.39 -2.10 -2.70
CA SER A 113 -4.84 -2.30 -2.69
C SER A 113 -5.56 -1.03 -3.14
N CYS A 114 -6.84 -1.13 -3.48
CA CYS A 114 -7.63 0.03 -3.92
C CYS A 114 -9.08 -0.02 -3.42
N GLN A 115 -9.93 0.90 -3.91
CA GLN A 115 -11.34 0.93 -3.50
C GLN A 115 -12.02 -0.40 -3.88
N GLY A 116 -12.69 -0.99 -2.90
CA GLY A 116 -13.32 -2.31 -3.02
C GLY A 116 -12.51 -3.44 -2.38
N ASP A 117 -11.23 -3.23 -2.06
CA ASP A 117 -10.40 -4.22 -1.38
C ASP A 117 -10.43 -4.11 0.16
N SER A 118 -11.01 -3.03 0.71
CA SER A 118 -11.12 -2.83 2.17
C SER A 118 -11.78 -4.02 2.88
N GLY A 119 -11.17 -4.46 3.98
CA GLY A 119 -11.55 -5.69 4.68
C GLY A 119 -10.92 -6.97 4.09
N GLY A 120 -10.31 -6.87 2.91
CA GLY A 120 -9.57 -7.96 2.26
C GLY A 120 -8.26 -8.30 2.98
N PRO A 121 -7.67 -9.48 2.66
CA PRO A 121 -6.54 -10.00 3.38
C PRO A 121 -5.21 -9.44 2.87
N MET A 122 -4.31 -9.11 3.80
CA MET A 122 -2.86 -9.05 3.55
C MET A 122 -2.20 -10.25 4.23
N VAL A 123 -1.69 -11.18 3.43
CA VAL A 123 -1.09 -12.43 3.93
C VAL A 123 0.41 -12.47 3.70
N SER A 124 1.15 -13.00 4.67
CA SER A 124 2.59 -13.25 4.55
C SER A 124 2.83 -14.74 4.67
N GLN A 125 3.71 -15.28 3.83
CA GLN A 125 4.05 -16.71 3.86
C GLN A 125 5.31 -16.92 4.70
N GLN A 126 5.27 -17.87 5.64
CA GLN A 126 6.46 -18.37 6.31
C GLN A 126 6.46 -19.90 6.23
N ASN A 127 7.54 -20.46 5.69
CA ASN A 127 7.61 -21.85 5.27
C ASN A 127 6.47 -22.15 4.27
N SER A 128 5.56 -23.05 4.60
CA SER A 128 4.40 -23.40 3.77
C SER A 128 3.06 -22.88 4.33
N VAL A 129 3.10 -21.95 5.30
CA VAL A 129 1.91 -21.44 5.98
C VAL A 129 1.66 -19.99 5.59
N TRP A 130 0.43 -19.72 5.15
CA TRP A 130 -0.06 -18.37 4.92
C TRP A 130 -0.66 -17.80 6.20
N ILE A 131 -0.17 -16.63 6.60
CA ILE A 131 -0.53 -15.98 7.86
C ILE A 131 -1.14 -14.61 7.53
N LEU A 132 -2.36 -14.35 8.01
CA LEU A 132 -3.01 -13.05 7.91
C LEU A 132 -2.26 -12.05 8.80
N SER A 133 -1.47 -11.22 8.14
CA SER A 133 -0.60 -10.21 8.74
C SER A 133 -1.31 -8.87 8.86
N GLY A 134 -2.21 -8.58 7.91
CA GLY A 134 -3.00 -7.35 7.90
C GLY A 134 -4.37 -7.49 7.27
N VAL A 135 -5.22 -6.48 7.51
CA VAL A 135 -6.52 -6.29 6.87
C VAL A 135 -6.52 -4.95 6.15
N VAL A 136 -6.89 -4.91 4.88
CA VAL A 136 -6.92 -3.67 4.07
C VAL A 136 -7.80 -2.63 4.76
N SER A 137 -7.25 -1.45 5.06
CA SER A 137 -7.96 -0.39 5.79
C SER A 137 -8.04 0.89 4.96
N TYR A 138 -6.92 1.59 4.76
CA TYR A 138 -6.92 2.89 4.07
C TYR A 138 -5.63 3.17 3.30
N GLY A 139 -5.67 4.21 2.47
CA GLY A 139 -4.53 4.76 1.75
C GLY A 139 -4.89 6.10 1.13
N ARG A 140 -3.89 6.84 0.63
CA ARG A 140 -4.13 8.06 -0.16
C ARG A 140 -4.01 7.71 -1.65
N GLY A 141 -5.13 7.80 -2.36
CA GLY A 141 -5.21 7.31 -3.74
C GLY A 141 -5.08 5.79 -3.79
N CYS A 142 -4.63 5.25 -4.93
CA CYS A 142 -4.24 3.85 -5.06
C CYS A 142 -2.87 3.80 -5.72
N ALA A 143 -1.94 3.08 -5.12
CA ALA A 143 -0.60 2.91 -5.65
C ALA A 143 0.13 4.24 -5.92
N GLN A 144 -0.18 5.27 -5.13
CA GLN A 144 0.41 6.60 -5.25
C GLN A 144 1.82 6.61 -4.64
N ALA A 145 2.78 7.18 -5.36
CA ALA A 145 4.14 7.36 -4.85
C ALA A 145 4.14 8.16 -3.54
N GLY A 146 4.89 7.67 -2.55
CA GLY A 146 4.99 8.26 -1.22
C GLY A 146 3.76 8.08 -0.34
N TYR A 147 2.78 7.25 -0.73
CA TYR A 147 1.62 6.94 0.11
C TYR A 147 1.34 5.43 0.06
N PRO A 148 2.13 4.62 0.79
CA PRO A 148 1.88 3.18 0.85
C PRO A 148 0.51 2.90 1.50
N GLY A 149 -0.08 1.77 1.12
CA GLY A 149 -1.30 1.28 1.74
C GLY A 149 -1.10 0.96 3.21
N VAL A 150 -2.15 1.21 4.00
CA VAL A 150 -2.16 0.98 5.45
C VAL A 150 -3.21 -0.07 5.79
N TYR A 151 -2.77 -1.04 6.57
CA TYR A 151 -3.53 -2.23 6.92
C TYR A 151 -3.62 -2.34 8.44
N THR A 152 -4.71 -2.89 8.95
CA THR A 152 -4.83 -3.19 10.38
C THR A 152 -3.92 -4.36 10.73
N ARG A 153 -3.02 -4.20 11.71
CA ARG A 153 -2.02 -5.19 12.10
C ARG A 153 -2.64 -6.29 12.96
N VAL A 154 -2.91 -7.46 12.36
CA VAL A 154 -3.67 -8.55 13.01
C VAL A 154 -3.05 -9.03 14.32
N SER A 155 -1.72 -9.06 14.42
CA SER A 155 -1.03 -9.46 15.67
C SER A 155 -1.40 -8.62 16.89
N ARG A 156 -1.85 -7.38 16.71
CA ARG A 156 -2.29 -6.50 17.81
C ARG A 156 -3.70 -6.81 18.31
N TYR A 157 -4.44 -7.65 17.60
CA TYR A 157 -5.84 -7.96 17.90
C TYR A 157 -6.06 -9.39 18.40
N GLN A 158 -5.01 -10.19 18.62
CA GLN A 158 -5.16 -11.58 19.11
C GLN A 158 -6.04 -11.65 20.38
N SER A 159 -5.81 -10.79 21.38
CA SER A 159 -6.58 -10.80 22.63
C SER A 159 -8.06 -10.45 22.39
N TRP A 160 -8.34 -9.45 21.54
CA TRP A 160 -9.71 -9.07 21.19
C TRP A 160 -10.42 -10.19 20.42
N ILE A 161 -9.77 -10.77 19.41
CA ILE A 161 -10.29 -11.90 18.63
C ILE A 161 -10.64 -13.08 19.56
N ASN A 162 -9.74 -13.43 20.48
CA ASN A 162 -9.99 -14.50 21.45
C ASN A 162 -11.14 -14.19 22.41
N SER A 163 -11.34 -12.92 22.79
CA SER A 163 -12.45 -12.54 23.69
C SER A 163 -13.83 -12.69 23.06
N GLU A 164 -13.93 -12.70 21.73
CA GLU A 164 -15.20 -12.79 21.01
C GLU A 164 -15.48 -14.20 20.44
N ILE A 165 -14.44 -15.04 20.31
CA ILE A 165 -14.56 -16.41 19.78
C ILE A 165 -14.62 -17.41 20.93
N ASN A 166 -15.82 -17.92 21.20
CA ASN A 166 -16.09 -18.89 22.27
C ASN A 166 -16.10 -20.36 21.78
N SER A 167 -15.95 -20.59 20.48
CA SER A 167 -16.00 -21.90 19.82
C SER A 167 -15.14 -21.87 18.56
N ASP A 168 -14.44 -22.97 18.26
CA ASP A 168 -13.55 -23.11 17.10
C ASP A 168 -12.48 -21.99 17.01
N PRO A 169 -11.55 -21.93 17.99
CA PRO A 169 -10.55 -20.88 18.05
C PRO A 169 -9.68 -20.90 16.78
N PRO A 170 -9.32 -19.72 16.24
CA PRO A 170 -8.46 -19.64 15.06
C PRO A 170 -7.04 -20.09 15.40
N ALA A 171 -6.33 -20.60 14.39
CA ALA A 171 -4.91 -20.94 14.52
C ALA A 171 -4.07 -19.67 14.49
N PHE A 172 -3.54 -19.25 15.64
CA PHE A 172 -2.53 -18.21 15.74
C PHE A 172 -1.13 -18.81 15.55
N ILE A 173 -0.37 -18.26 14.61
CA ILE A 173 0.98 -18.70 14.28
C ILE A 173 1.94 -17.51 14.36
N GLN A 174 3.10 -17.73 14.97
CA GLN A 174 4.15 -16.72 15.04
C GLN A 174 4.84 -16.59 13.69
N PHE A 175 4.80 -15.39 13.11
CA PHE A 175 5.68 -15.02 12.01
C PHE A 175 6.95 -14.36 12.59
N SER A 176 8.13 -14.87 12.23
CA SER A 176 9.39 -14.27 12.69
C SER A 176 10.24 -13.78 11.52
N SER A 177 10.43 -12.47 11.41
CA SER A 177 11.44 -11.89 10.53
C SER A 177 12.84 -12.06 11.14
N THR A 178 13.83 -12.33 10.29
CA THR A 178 15.23 -12.47 10.73
C THR A 178 15.98 -11.14 10.63
N GLY A 179 17.11 -11.04 11.32
CA GLY A 179 17.99 -9.87 11.28
C GLY A 179 17.49 -8.67 12.09
N VAL A 180 18.12 -7.53 11.88
CA VAL A 180 17.77 -6.25 12.52
C VAL A 180 16.70 -5.56 11.69
N ASP A 181 15.63 -5.12 12.34
CA ASP A 181 14.61 -4.30 11.67
C ASP A 181 15.19 -2.93 11.32
N ALA A 182 15.35 -2.65 10.02
CA ALA A 182 15.84 -1.36 9.53
C ALA A 182 14.94 -0.18 9.95
N ASP A 183 13.66 -0.44 10.24
CA ASP A 183 12.74 0.58 10.72
C ASP A 183 13.00 0.99 12.18
N SER A 184 13.67 0.14 12.97
CA SER A 184 13.92 0.36 14.40
C SER A 184 14.83 1.56 14.70
N SER A 185 15.52 2.09 13.69
CA SER A 185 16.33 3.31 13.76
C SER A 185 15.96 4.33 12.68
N PHE A 186 14.85 4.12 11.96
CA PHE A 186 14.43 5.01 10.90
C PHE A 186 14.00 6.38 11.45
N ILE A 187 14.50 7.44 10.80
CA ILE A 187 14.17 8.83 11.12
C ILE A 187 13.65 9.47 9.84
N CYS A 188 12.51 10.17 9.95
CA CYS A 188 11.93 10.87 8.81
C CYS A 188 12.93 11.87 8.21
N PRO A 189 13.15 11.85 6.88
CA PRO A 189 13.92 12.89 6.23
C PRO A 189 13.35 14.27 6.57
N VAL A 190 14.20 15.16 7.08
CA VAL A 190 13.81 16.56 7.28
C VAL A 190 13.56 17.13 5.88
N PRO A 191 12.43 17.85 5.65
CA PRO A 191 12.26 18.58 4.40
C PRO A 191 13.49 19.48 4.22
N LEU A 192 14.17 19.38 3.08
CA LEU A 192 15.26 20.31 2.76
C LEU A 192 14.65 21.71 2.77
N THR A 193 14.84 22.46 3.85
CA THR A 193 14.62 23.90 3.85
C THR A 193 15.52 24.45 2.75
N PRO A 194 15.02 25.22 1.77
CA PRO A 194 15.90 25.89 0.84
C PRO A 194 16.77 26.83 1.68
N THR A 195 18.02 26.45 1.92
CA THR A 195 19.02 27.34 2.49
C THR A 195 19.09 28.51 1.53
N ARG A 196 18.52 29.64 1.93
CA ARG A 196 18.63 30.90 1.20
C ARG A 196 20.11 31.22 1.14
N THR A 197 20.77 30.81 0.07
CA THR A 197 22.10 31.25 -0.28
C THR A 197 21.98 32.75 -0.45
N SER A 198 22.44 33.50 0.56
CA SER A 198 22.69 34.92 0.40
C SER A 198 23.83 35.06 -0.60
N SER A 199 23.51 35.04 -1.89
CA SER A 199 24.41 35.49 -2.93
C SER A 199 24.60 36.99 -2.75
N LEU A 200 25.71 37.38 -2.13
CA LEU A 200 26.28 38.71 -2.33
C LEU A 200 26.71 38.77 -3.80
N THR A 201 25.79 39.22 -4.65
CA THR A 201 26.07 39.51 -6.05
C THR A 201 26.77 40.85 -6.11
N THR A 202 28.10 40.83 -6.19
CA THR A 202 28.88 42.00 -6.58
C THR A 202 28.65 42.23 -8.08
N THR A 203 27.91 43.27 -8.42
CA THR A 203 27.67 43.71 -9.80
C THR A 203 28.95 44.31 -10.40
N PRO A 204 29.47 43.81 -11.54
CA PRO A 204 30.27 44.64 -12.43
C PRO A 204 29.36 45.21 -13.52
N SER A 205 29.22 46.53 -13.54
CA SER A 205 28.54 47.26 -14.60
C SER A 205 29.29 47.07 -15.92
N VAL A 206 28.70 46.35 -16.88
CA VAL A 206 29.14 46.33 -18.28
C VAL A 206 28.10 47.07 -19.10
N THR A 207 28.47 48.26 -19.56
CA THR A 207 27.68 49.10 -20.47
C THR A 207 27.72 48.48 -21.87
N ILE A 208 26.59 47.94 -22.35
CA ILE A 208 26.43 47.53 -23.75
C ILE A 208 25.59 48.58 -24.49
N ARG A 209 26.22 49.21 -25.50
CA ARG A 209 25.58 50.08 -26.49
C ARG A 209 24.63 49.27 -27.37
N ALA A 210 23.42 49.79 -27.55
CA ALA A 210 22.42 49.24 -28.45
C ALA A 210 22.83 49.36 -29.93
N SER A 211 22.68 48.28 -30.68
CA SER A 211 22.57 48.29 -32.14
C SER A 211 21.38 47.42 -32.57
N THR A 212 20.59 47.99 -33.48
CA THR A 212 19.31 47.55 -34.04
C THR A 212 19.34 46.17 -34.75
N PRO A 213 18.25 45.39 -34.72
CA PRO A 213 18.15 44.16 -35.49
C PRO A 213 17.60 44.42 -36.91
N GLN A 214 18.32 43.96 -37.94
CA GLN A 214 17.80 43.76 -39.29
C GLN A 214 17.48 42.29 -39.53
N SER A 215 16.27 42.07 -40.06
CA SER A 215 15.68 40.84 -40.58
C SER A 215 16.54 40.16 -41.65
N LYS A 216 16.54 38.81 -41.65
CA LYS A 216 16.36 37.96 -42.84
C LYS A 216 16.30 36.46 -42.47
N PHE A 217 15.14 35.85 -42.70
CA PHE A 217 15.00 34.40 -42.90
C PHE A 217 15.60 33.99 -44.26
N PRO A 218 15.97 32.72 -44.44
CA PRO A 218 15.07 31.88 -45.25
C PRO A 218 14.89 30.44 -44.73
N VAL A 219 13.66 29.96 -44.96
CA VAL A 219 13.14 28.60 -44.79
C VAL A 219 13.53 27.73 -46.00
N ARG A 220 13.79 26.42 -45.80
CA ARG A 220 13.45 25.33 -46.76
C ARG A 220 13.67 23.91 -46.18
N PRO A 221 13.11 22.82 -46.75
CA PRO A 221 12.02 22.08 -46.10
C PRO A 221 12.15 20.53 -46.12
N HIS A 222 11.18 19.88 -45.46
CA HIS A 222 10.63 18.52 -45.62
C HIS A 222 11.56 17.30 -45.78
N ASP A 223 11.33 16.30 -44.94
CA ASP A 223 10.96 14.98 -45.48
C ASP A 223 9.94 14.25 -44.60
N VAL A 224 8.93 13.71 -45.28
CA VAL A 224 7.82 12.90 -44.78
C VAL A 224 8.05 11.49 -45.29
N SER A 225 8.01 10.48 -44.42
CA SER A 225 7.81 9.10 -44.86
C SER A 225 6.80 8.39 -43.96
N THR A 226 5.59 8.20 -44.52
CA THR A 226 4.72 7.03 -44.30
C THR A 226 5.51 5.76 -44.65
N THR A 227 5.34 4.59 -44.02
CA THR A 227 4.34 3.50 -44.21
C THR A 227 4.87 2.36 -43.29
N THR A 228 4.15 1.43 -42.64
CA THR A 228 3.14 0.46 -43.10
C THR A 228 2.67 -0.36 -41.87
N LYS A 229 1.45 -0.91 -41.94
CA LYS A 229 0.77 -1.79 -40.97
C LYS A 229 1.21 -3.27 -41.05
N ASN A 230 0.87 -4.00 -39.97
CA ASN A 230 0.51 -5.44 -39.80
C ASN A 230 1.62 -6.49 -39.50
N PRO A 231 1.27 -7.66 -38.92
CA PRO A 231 0.31 -7.95 -37.83
C PRO A 231 0.83 -8.98 -36.79
N LEU A 232 -0.05 -9.31 -35.83
CA LEU A 232 -0.04 -10.36 -34.79
C LEU A 232 0.87 -11.59 -35.03
N HIS A 233 1.55 -12.01 -33.96
CA HIS A 233 1.92 -13.41 -33.72
C HIS A 233 1.43 -13.87 -32.34
N THR A 234 0.50 -14.81 -32.36
CA THR A 234 0.09 -15.68 -31.26
C THR A 234 1.12 -16.80 -31.14
N LEU A 235 1.63 -17.10 -29.94
CA LEU A 235 2.32 -18.35 -29.64
C LEU A 235 1.95 -18.82 -28.23
N HIS A 236 1.77 -20.14 -28.17
CA HIS A 236 1.35 -21.06 -27.11
C HIS A 236 1.66 -20.72 -25.66
#